data_AF-R7TAA4-F1
#
_entry.id   AF-R7TAA4-F1
#
_cell.length_a   1.000
_cell.length_b   1.000
_cell.length_c   1.000
_cell.angle_alpha   90.00
_cell.angle_beta   90.00
_cell.angle_gamma   90.00
#
_symmetry.space_group_name_H-M   'P 1'
#
loop_
_entity.id
_entity.type
_entity.pdbx_description
1 polymer ?
#
loop_
_entity_poly.entity_id
_entity_poly.type
_entity_poly.pdbx_seq_one_letter_code
_entity_poly.pdbx_strand_id
1 'polypeptide(L)' 'KSHAEQHPNYKSGKWTLQETLEQFLKSFENPEEQDGQVTREEFINYYACVSVTIEDDCYFDHTMRSTWGLPQKKWSSKD' A
#
# COMPACT_ATOMS: atom_id res chain seq x y z
N LYS A 1 3.21 2.35 11.45
CA LYS A 1 1.76 2.66 11.54
C LYS A 1 1.22 2.53 10.13
N SER A 2 0.24 1.66 9.91
CA SER A 2 -0.22 1.32 8.55
C SER A 2 -0.88 2.54 7.89
N HIS A 3 -0.88 2.60 6.55
CA HIS A 3 -1.58 3.66 5.82
C HIS A 3 -3.08 3.73 6.20
N ALA A 4 -3.69 2.60 6.56
CA ALA A 4 -5.05 2.54 7.09
C ALA A 4 -5.20 3.35 8.40
N GLU A 5 -4.24 3.28 9.32
CA GLU A 5 -4.26 4.06 10.57
C GLU A 5 -4.10 5.58 10.34
N GLN A 6 -3.59 5.98 9.16
CA GLN A 6 -3.42 7.39 8.82
C GLN A 6 -4.63 8.00 8.14
N HIS A 7 -5.61 7.19 7.73
CA HIS A 7 -6.79 7.62 7.00
C HIS A 7 -7.64 8.60 7.84
N PRO A 8 -8.14 9.72 7.26
CA PRO A 8 -8.93 10.72 7.99
C PRO A 8 -10.17 10.14 8.68
N ASN A 9 -10.82 9.15 8.06
CA ASN A 9 -12.01 8.50 8.62
C ASN A 9 -11.68 7.55 9.79
N TYR A 10 -10.49 6.94 9.80
CA TYR A 10 -10.01 6.17 10.95
C TYR A 10 -9.63 7.09 12.11
N LYS A 11 -8.89 8.17 11.83
CA LYS A 11 -8.50 9.18 12.84
C LYS A 11 -9.68 9.91 13.47
N SER A 12 -10.75 10.13 12.70
CA SER A 12 -12.00 10.70 13.22
C SER A 12 -12.89 9.69 13.95
N GLY A 13 -12.49 8.41 14.03
CA GLY A 13 -13.24 7.35 14.68
C GLY A 13 -14.52 6.94 13.93
N LYS A 14 -14.71 7.43 12.70
CA LYS A 14 -15.86 7.09 11.86
C LYS A 14 -15.78 5.67 11.31
N TRP A 15 -14.55 5.20 11.05
CA TRP A 15 -14.29 3.85 10.54
C TRP A 15 -13.44 3.07 11.52
N THR A 16 -13.76 1.79 11.66
CA THR A 16 -12.90 0.80 12.30
C THR A 16 -11.64 0.56 11.45
N LEU A 17 -10.60 -0.05 12.04
CA LEU A 17 -9.38 -0.41 11.31
C LEU A 17 -9.70 -1.35 10.14
N GLN A 18 -10.65 -2.26 10.35
CA GLN A 18 -11.10 -3.22 9.35
C GLN A 18 -11.83 -2.56 8.18
N GLU A 19 -12.79 -1.66 8.44
CA GLU A 19 -13.48 -0.91 7.37
C GLU A 19 -12.51 -0.02 6.58
N THR A 20 -11.51 0.55 7.27
CA THR A 20 -10.50 1.36 6.61
C THR A 20 -9.58 0.51 5.74
N LEU A 21 -9.22 -0.70 6.21
CA LEU A 21 -8.46 -1.66 5.44
C LEU A 21 -9.27 -2.17 4.24
N GLU A 22 -10.55 -2.49 4.41
CA GLU A 22 -11.45 -2.90 3.33
C GLU A 22 -11.60 -1.81 2.27
N GLN A 23 -11.77 -0.55 2.66
CA GLN A 23 -11.80 0.55 1.68
C GLN A 23 -10.45 0.80 1.00
N PHE A 24 -9.36 0.62 1.73
CA PHE A 24 -8.04 0.64 1.13
C PHE A 24 -7.87 -0.49 0.13
N LEU A 25 -8.31 -1.71 0.45
CA LEU A 25 -8.29 -2.88 -0.44
C LEU A 25 -9.15 -2.67 -1.69
N LYS A 26 -10.35 -2.08 -1.54
CA LYS A 26 -11.19 -1.68 -2.68
C LYS A 26 -10.54 -0.68 -3.63
N SER A 27 -9.53 0.07 -3.18
CA SER A 27 -8.81 0.99 -4.06
C SER A 27 -7.77 0.31 -4.96
N PHE A 28 -7.43 -0.96 -4.68
CA PHE A 28 -6.56 -1.78 -5.55
C PHE A 28 -7.34 -2.51 -6.63
N GLU A 29 -8.61 -2.86 -6.36
CA GLU A 29 -9.47 -3.56 -7.32
C GLU A 29 -9.76 -2.69 -8.53
N ASN A 30 -9.83 -3.33 -9.70
CA ASN A 30 -10.28 -2.62 -10.89
C ASN A 30 -11.74 -2.18 -10.72
N PRO A 31 -12.10 -0.95 -11.13
CA PRO A 31 -13.48 -0.47 -11.04
C PRO A 31 -14.46 -1.29 -11.90
N GLU A 32 -13.95 -2.08 -12.85
CA GLU A 32 -14.74 -2.98 -13.70
C GLU A 32 -14.92 -4.39 -13.10
N GLU A 33 -14.03 -4.82 -12.20
CA GLU A 33 -14.04 -6.13 -11.55
C GLU A 33 -13.78 -5.98 -10.04
N GLN A 34 -14.84 -5.69 -9.27
CA GLN A 34 -14.80 -5.70 -7.80
C GLN A 34 -15.31 -7.04 -7.28
N ASP A 35 -14.40 -8.00 -7.13
CA ASP A 35 -14.69 -9.33 -6.61
C ASP A 35 -14.43 -9.46 -5.09
N GLY A 36 -13.92 -8.41 -4.45
CA GLY A 36 -13.58 -8.37 -3.03
C GLY A 36 -12.23 -9.03 -2.71
N GLN A 37 -11.46 -9.45 -3.71
CA GLN A 37 -10.16 -10.11 -3.55
C GLN A 37 -9.10 -9.45 -4.41
N VAL A 38 -8.14 -8.77 -3.76
CA VAL A 38 -7.01 -8.18 -4.48
C VAL A 38 -6.11 -9.28 -5.05
N THR A 39 -6.14 -9.42 -6.38
CA THR A 39 -5.23 -10.33 -7.08
C THR A 39 -3.81 -9.76 -7.10
N ARG A 40 -2.81 -10.65 -7.31
CA ARG A 40 -1.42 -10.21 -7.43
C ARG A 40 -1.22 -9.22 -8.59
N GLU A 41 -1.99 -9.39 -9.66
CA GLU A 41 -1.87 -8.59 -10.88
C GLU A 41 -2.42 -7.17 -10.67
N GLU A 42 -3.56 -7.04 -10.00
CA GLU A 42 -4.12 -5.75 -9.57
C GLU A 42 -3.20 -5.02 -8.60
N PHE A 43 -2.63 -5.75 -7.63
CA PHE A 43 -1.64 -5.18 -6.71
C PHE A 43 -0.43 -4.60 -7.46
N ILE A 44 0.09 -5.32 -8.46
CA ILE A 44 1.22 -4.86 -9.28
C ILE A 44 0.81 -3.66 -10.14
N ASN A 45 -0.36 -3.70 -10.80
CA ASN A 45 -0.84 -2.61 -11.65
C ASN A 45 -1.06 -1.32 -10.86
N TYR A 46 -1.65 -1.41 -9.67
CA TYR A 46 -1.82 -0.26 -8.78
C TYR A 46 -0.46 0.38 -8.44
N TYR A 47 0.51 -0.42 -8.01
CA TYR A 47 1.82 0.09 -7.63
C TYR A 47 2.69 0.50 -8.82
N ALA A 48 2.43 -0.01 -10.02
CA ALA A 48 3.08 0.47 -11.25
C ALA A 48 2.70 1.93 -11.54
N CYS A 49 1.44 2.31 -11.31
CA CYS A 49 1.01 3.71 -11.41
C CYS A 49 1.60 4.59 -10.30
N VAL A 50 1.69 4.06 -9.08
CA VAL A 50 2.29 4.80 -7.94
C VAL A 50 3.79 5.01 -8.15
N SER A 51 4.52 4.01 -8.64
CA SER A 51 5.96 4.13 -8.86
C SER A 51 6.30 5.15 -9.94
N VAL A 52 5.43 5.35 -10.95
CA VAL A 52 5.60 6.42 -11.95
C VAL A 52 5.61 7.82 -11.30
N THR A 53 4.93 8.01 -10.17
CA THR A 53 4.92 9.28 -9.45
C THR A 53 6.11 9.49 -8.51
N ILE A 54 6.96 8.47 -8.34
CA ILE A 54 8.10 8.47 -7.42
C ILE A 54 9.38 8.19 -8.23
N GLU A 55 10.20 9.22 -8.43
CA GLU A 55 11.42 9.11 -9.24
C GLU A 55 12.55 8.33 -8.53
N ASP A 56 12.56 8.30 -7.20
CA ASP A 56 13.60 7.64 -6.40
C ASP A 56 13.14 6.25 -5.93
N ASP A 57 13.72 5.21 -6.54
CA ASP A 57 13.49 3.81 -6.20
C ASP A 57 13.80 3.47 -4.72
N CYS A 58 14.77 4.14 -4.11
CA CYS A 58 15.09 3.94 -2.70
C CYS A 58 13.98 4.49 -1.81
N TYR A 59 13.42 5.64 -2.18
CA TYR A 59 12.26 6.22 -1.51
C TYR A 59 11.01 5.36 -1.70
N PHE A 60 10.80 4.82 -2.90
CA PHE A 60 9.72 3.87 -3.17
C PHE A 60 9.83 2.59 -2.32
N ASP A 61 11.00 1.94 -2.28
CA ASP A 61 11.25 0.75 -1.44
C ASP A 61 11.05 1.06 0.05
N HIS A 62 11.54 2.22 0.52
CA HIS A 62 11.33 2.65 1.90
C HIS A 62 9.83 2.80 2.23
N THR A 63 9.08 3.45 1.35
CA THR A 63 7.64 3.70 1.52
C THR A 63 6.84 2.40 1.49
N MET A 64 7.19 1.47 0.60
CA MET A 64 6.57 0.14 0.53
C MET A 64 6.83 -0.67 1.80
N ARG A 65 8.09 -0.74 2.24
CA ARG A 65 8.44 -1.48 3.46
C ARG A 65 7.77 -0.89 4.70
N SER A 66 7.73 0.43 4.81
CA SER A 66 7.07 1.12 5.92
C SER A 66 5.56 0.85 5.94
N THR A 67 4.91 0.87 4.77
CA THR A 67 3.48 0.65 4.61
C THR A 67 3.05 -0.76 5.03
N TRP A 68 3.84 -1.76 4.64
CA TRP A 68 3.55 -3.17 4.89
C TRP A 68 4.27 -3.73 6.13
N GLY A 69 4.92 -2.88 6.93
CA GLY A 69 5.65 -3.29 8.14
C GLY A 69 6.82 -4.25 7.87
N LEU A 70 7.36 -4.23 6.65
CA LEU A 70 8.48 -5.10 6.26
C LEU A 70 9.80 -4.56 6.81
N PRO A 71 10.74 -5.45 7.18
CA PRO A 71 12.06 -5.03 7.63
C PRO A 71 12.80 -4.28 6.52
N GLN A 72 13.54 -3.24 6.91
CA GLN A 72 14.41 -2.47 6.01
C GLN A 72 15.42 -3.40 5.34
N LYS A 73 15.63 -3.22 4.02
CA LYS A 73 16.65 -3.99 3.29
C LYS A 73 18.02 -3.57 3.80
N LYS A 74 18.70 -4.45 4.53
CA LYS A 74 20.12 -4.26 4.86
C LYS A 74 20.91 -4.59 3.60
N TRP A 75 21.52 -3.57 2.99
CA TRP A 75 22.49 -3.81 1.94
C TRP A 75 23.74 -4.42 2.60
N SER A 76 24.02 -5.68 2.31
CA SER A 76 25.35 -6.22 2.56
C SER A 76 26.18 -5.81 1.35
N SER A 77 26.99 -4.75 1.48
CA SER A 77 28.11 -4.58 0.57
C SER A 77 28.94 -5.86 0.68
N LYS A 78 28.87 -6.70 -0.35
CA LYS A 78 29.93 -7.67 -0.59
C LYS A 78 30.96 -6.91 -1.41
N ASP A 79 32.14 -6.79 -0.82
CA ASP A 79 33.38 -6.37 -1.47
C ASP A 79 33.57 -7.06 -2.84
#